data_AF-A0A2T9YD31-F1
#
_entry.id   AF-A0A2T9YD31-F1
#
_cell.length_a   1.000
_cell.length_b   1.000
_cell.length_c   1.000
_cell.angle_alpha   90.00
_cell.angle_beta   90.00
_cell.angle_gamma   90.00
#
_symmetry.space_group_name_H-M   'P 1'
#
loop_
_entity.id
_entity.type
_entity.pdbx_description
1 polymer ?
#
loop_
_entity_poly.entity_id
_entity_poly.type
_entity_poly.pdbx_seq_one_letter_code
_entity_poly.pdbx_strand_id
1 'polypeptide(L)'
;MSDTESHFPNKSNSVSLKQIPKHLAQNYRLRQITEKKEWQVLSILQLSNSKLLPSTRRLKRRLQLRRLKKMIGAPLIVNIDDRVAELVKNSNPFEIWCPNHSKSLAKNIVSLQKKKLADFDVISTGNLYTKNILENNLNNSSIKTPLAQTAYENSFASRLYGKTLFPNSLVPSGPKISPFLGKILRPFIWSFSIPYQKLPPFLLTLKLIQARCHPIFQKLHLSRSSLPLIDTDTIYYTYFTTSHLDQVSRLLENSFWPNIDMNDALSCPEFSIIALYKRTVVGCAFLTPDAYLNYIAVLPGWERIGVASFMLFYLIQAIPTKDITLNVSATNPAMLLYQRFGFKPEKFALDFYSYYLSKSSPACKDAFFMRLRRT
;
A
#
# COMPACT_ATOMS: atom_id res chain seq x y z
N MET A 1 -39.47 -13.84 49.75
CA MET A 1 -39.64 -12.57 49.01
C MET A 1 -38.92 -11.53 49.83
N SER A 2 -37.93 -10.78 49.38
CA SER A 2 -37.28 -10.58 48.09
C SER A 2 -36.17 -9.54 48.35
N ASP A 3 -35.04 -9.69 47.64
CA ASP A 3 -34.08 -8.64 47.23
C ASP A 3 -33.22 -7.96 48.33
N THR A 4 -31.90 -8.18 48.44
CA THR A 4 -30.72 -7.83 47.59
C THR A 4 -30.44 -6.34 47.42
N GLU A 5 -29.30 -5.87 47.96
CA GLU A 5 -28.29 -4.95 47.39
C GLU A 5 -27.23 -4.64 48.48
N SER A 6 -26.03 -5.22 48.45
CA SER A 6 -24.81 -4.90 47.68
C SER A 6 -23.90 -3.82 48.30
N HIS A 7 -22.87 -4.25 49.02
CA HIS A 7 -21.62 -3.50 49.18
C HIS A 7 -20.40 -4.44 49.21
N PHE A 8 -19.40 -4.10 48.38
CA PHE A 8 -18.08 -4.73 48.18
C PHE A 8 -17.24 -4.77 49.48
N PRO A 9 -16.27 -5.71 49.67
CA PRO A 9 -14.91 -5.47 49.14
C PRO A 9 -14.04 -6.71 48.76
N ASN A 10 -13.13 -6.44 47.81
CA ASN A 10 -11.77 -6.97 47.63
C ASN A 10 -11.31 -8.17 48.48
N LYS A 11 -10.87 -9.25 47.81
CA LYS A 11 -9.51 -9.81 47.98
C LYS A 11 -9.15 -10.86 46.92
N SER A 12 -7.98 -10.62 46.34
CA SER A 12 -7.06 -11.52 45.62
C SER A 12 -7.23 -13.02 45.91
N ASN A 13 -7.51 -13.81 44.87
CA ASN A 13 -7.21 -15.24 44.85
C ASN A 13 -6.39 -15.57 43.59
N SER A 14 -5.08 -15.64 43.79
CA SER A 14 -4.12 -16.23 42.87
C SER A 14 -4.40 -17.72 42.72
N VAL A 15 -4.99 -18.12 41.60
CA VAL A 15 -5.14 -19.54 41.24
C VAL A 15 -3.78 -20.06 40.79
N SER A 16 -3.23 -21.00 41.57
CA SER A 16 -1.96 -21.67 41.33
C SER A 16 -2.02 -22.52 40.05
N LEU A 17 -1.22 -22.15 39.05
CA LEU A 17 -0.93 -22.92 37.83
C LEU A 17 -0.09 -24.17 38.15
N LYS A 18 -0.66 -25.15 38.83
CA LYS A 18 -0.08 -26.49 38.94
C LYS A 18 -1.16 -27.54 38.86
N GLN A 19 -1.54 -27.90 37.63
CA GLN A 19 -1.94 -29.25 37.20
C GLN A 19 -2.50 -29.17 35.77
N ILE A 20 -1.60 -29.13 34.77
CA ILE A 20 -1.96 -29.48 33.40
C ILE A 20 -1.33 -30.87 33.13
N PRO A 21 -2.09 -31.86 32.64
CA PRO A 21 -1.59 -33.22 32.40
C PRO A 21 -0.40 -33.24 31.43
N LYS A 22 0.70 -33.90 31.83
CA LYS A 22 1.99 -33.94 31.11
C LYS A 22 1.94 -34.54 29.69
N HIS A 23 0.84 -35.18 29.29
CA HIS A 23 0.70 -35.79 27.96
C HIS A 23 0.33 -34.79 26.84
N LEU A 24 -0.13 -33.57 27.17
CA LEU A 24 -0.42 -32.51 26.19
C LEU A 24 0.73 -31.51 26.02
N ALA A 25 1.78 -31.61 26.83
CA ALA A 25 3.00 -30.82 26.70
C ALA A 25 3.92 -31.42 25.63
N GLN A 26 3.44 -31.53 24.38
CA GLN A 26 4.37 -31.64 23.27
C GLN A 26 5.15 -30.33 23.23
N ASN A 27 6.43 -30.41 23.56
CA ASN A 27 7.38 -29.31 23.42
C ASN A 27 7.44 -28.91 21.94
N TYR A 28 6.55 -28.03 21.50
CA TYR A 28 6.73 -27.23 20.30
C TYR A 28 7.86 -26.24 20.58
N ARG A 29 9.10 -26.75 20.71
CA ARG A 29 10.27 -25.91 20.51
C ARG A 29 10.10 -25.34 19.11
N LEU A 30 9.95 -24.02 19.01
CA LEU A 30 9.94 -23.28 17.75
C LEU A 30 11.24 -23.66 17.00
N ARG A 31 11.16 -24.66 16.13
CA ARG A 31 12.31 -25.12 15.36
C ARG A 31 12.51 -24.13 14.23
N GLN A 32 13.66 -23.47 14.24
CA GLN A 32 14.09 -22.61 13.12
C GLN A 32 14.06 -23.41 11.82
N ILE A 33 13.40 -22.84 10.82
CA ILE A 33 13.41 -23.40 9.48
C ILE A 33 14.74 -23.00 8.85
N THR A 34 15.63 -23.98 8.70
CA THR A 34 16.88 -23.79 7.95
C THR A 34 16.57 -23.46 6.50
N GLU A 35 17.49 -22.80 5.80
CA GLU A 35 17.31 -22.50 4.38
C GLU A 35 16.94 -23.75 3.57
N LYS A 36 17.65 -24.87 3.74
CA LYS A 36 17.31 -26.14 3.07
C LYS A 36 15.85 -26.56 3.31
N LYS A 37 15.32 -26.34 4.52
CA LYS A 37 13.91 -26.62 4.85
C LYS A 37 12.96 -25.60 4.24
N GLU A 38 13.28 -24.30 4.19
CA GLU A 38 12.48 -23.30 3.48
C GLU A 38 12.28 -23.71 2.01
N TRP A 39 13.37 -24.19 1.39
CA TRP A 39 13.37 -24.66 0.01
C TRP A 39 12.54 -25.93 -0.17
N GLN A 40 12.67 -26.90 0.73
CA GLN A 40 11.85 -28.11 0.73
C GLN A 40 10.36 -27.78 0.92
N VAL A 41 10.01 -26.86 1.82
CA VAL A 41 8.63 -26.43 2.01
C VAL A 41 8.10 -25.72 0.77
N LEU A 42 8.90 -24.84 0.16
CA LEU A 42 8.52 -24.17 -1.07
C LEU A 42 8.33 -25.14 -2.24
N SER A 43 9.19 -26.15 -2.38
CA SER A 43 9.03 -27.18 -3.43
C SER A 43 7.78 -28.02 -3.21
N ILE A 44 7.50 -28.43 -1.96
CA ILE A 44 6.26 -29.13 -1.60
C ILE A 44 5.03 -28.27 -1.93
N LEU A 45 5.05 -26.97 -1.61
CA LEU A 45 3.96 -26.03 -1.92
C LEU A 45 3.84 -25.68 -3.41
N GLN A 46 4.88 -25.91 -4.20
CA GLN A 46 4.85 -25.79 -5.66
C GLN A 46 4.26 -27.04 -6.31
N LEU A 47 4.57 -28.22 -5.78
CA LEU A 47 4.08 -29.51 -6.25
C LEU A 47 2.65 -29.83 -5.77
N SER A 48 2.18 -29.17 -4.71
CA SER A 48 0.82 -29.36 -4.21
C SER A 48 -0.20 -28.78 -5.21
N ASN A 49 -0.91 -29.65 -5.92
CA ASN A 49 -1.99 -29.30 -6.85
C ASN A 49 -3.36 -29.06 -6.16
N SER A 50 -3.42 -29.23 -4.84
CA SER A 50 -4.65 -29.08 -4.05
C SER A 50 -4.98 -27.63 -3.68
N LYS A 51 -6.25 -27.37 -3.34
CA LYS A 51 -6.73 -26.08 -2.82
C LYS A 51 -5.97 -25.69 -1.54
N LEU A 52 -5.00 -24.79 -1.68
CA LEU A 52 -4.23 -24.24 -0.55
C LEU A 52 -5.07 -23.22 0.23
N LEU A 53 -5.10 -23.36 1.56
CA LEU A 53 -5.69 -22.35 2.45
C LEU A 53 -5.07 -20.96 2.19
N PRO A 54 -5.81 -19.86 2.42
CA PRO A 54 -5.28 -18.50 2.25
C PRO A 54 -3.97 -18.24 2.99
N SER A 55 -3.85 -18.75 4.23
CA SER A 55 -2.64 -18.70 5.05
C SER A 55 -1.45 -19.41 4.39
N THR A 56 -1.67 -20.58 3.78
CA THR A 56 -0.65 -21.36 3.09
C THR A 56 -0.20 -20.68 1.79
N ARG A 57 -1.12 -20.05 1.05
CA ARG A 57 -0.78 -19.24 -0.13
C ARG A 57 0.06 -18.02 0.24
N ARG A 58 -0.26 -17.37 1.35
CA ARG A 58 0.53 -16.27 1.92
C ARG A 58 1.95 -16.74 2.25
N LEU A 59 2.06 -17.89 2.93
CA LEU A 59 3.36 -18.49 3.26
C LEU A 59 4.16 -18.80 1.99
N LYS A 60 3.55 -19.40 0.96
CA LYS A 60 4.19 -19.66 -0.33
C LYS A 60 4.76 -18.39 -0.96
N ARG A 61 3.98 -17.30 -1.03
CA ARG A 61 4.43 -15.99 -1.55
C ARG A 61 5.59 -15.44 -0.73
N ARG A 62 5.51 -15.51 0.60
CA ARG A 62 6.59 -15.05 1.50
C ARG A 62 7.89 -15.83 1.30
N LEU A 63 7.82 -17.16 1.17
CA LEU A 63 8.99 -17.99 0.88
C LEU A 63 9.61 -17.67 -0.49
N GLN A 64 8.77 -17.44 -1.51
CA GLN A 64 9.24 -17.01 -2.84
C GLN A 64 9.97 -15.66 -2.76
N LEU A 65 9.40 -14.68 -2.07
CA LEU A 65 10.02 -13.37 -1.87
C LEU A 65 11.35 -13.47 -1.12
N ARG A 66 11.42 -14.29 -0.06
CA ARG A 66 12.67 -14.55 0.68
C ARG A 66 13.74 -15.14 -0.24
N ARG A 67 13.38 -16.14 -1.06
CA ARG A 67 14.29 -16.75 -2.04
C ARG A 67 14.83 -15.71 -3.03
N LEU A 68 13.95 -14.87 -3.59
CA LEU A 68 14.36 -13.83 -4.53
C LEU A 68 15.28 -12.79 -3.88
N LYS A 69 15.00 -12.36 -2.65
CA LYS A 69 15.90 -11.46 -1.90
C LYS A 69 17.29 -12.06 -1.72
N LYS A 70 17.36 -13.34 -1.36
CA LYS A 70 18.64 -14.07 -1.21
C LYS A 70 19.39 -14.18 -2.55
N MET A 71 18.69 -14.49 -3.64
CA MET A 71 19.30 -14.57 -4.98
C MET A 71 19.87 -13.23 -5.45
N ILE A 72 19.27 -12.10 -5.04
CA ILE A 72 19.73 -10.74 -5.36
C ILE A 72 20.83 -10.27 -4.39
N GLY A 73 21.14 -11.04 -3.34
CA GLY A 73 22.09 -10.64 -2.29
C GLY A 73 21.57 -9.50 -1.40
N ALA A 74 20.26 -9.21 -1.44
CA ALA A 74 19.66 -8.17 -0.63
C ALA A 74 19.52 -8.64 0.82
N PRO A 75 19.92 -7.82 1.83
CA PRO A 75 19.79 -8.20 3.23
C PRO A 75 18.31 -8.38 3.60
N LEU A 76 17.98 -9.53 4.21
CA LEU A 76 16.66 -9.75 4.79
C LEU A 76 16.50 -8.80 5.98
N ILE A 77 15.73 -7.73 5.80
CA ILE A 77 15.52 -6.68 6.82
C ILE A 77 15.07 -7.24 8.17
N VAL A 78 14.41 -8.40 8.18
CA VAL A 78 14.08 -9.14 9.41
C VAL A 78 14.29 -10.64 9.16
N ASN A 79 15.46 -11.17 9.51
CA ASN A 79 15.62 -12.62 9.69
C ASN A 79 15.27 -12.98 11.13
N ILE A 80 13.96 -13.18 11.37
CA ILE A 80 13.42 -13.50 12.70
C ILE A 80 14.10 -14.75 13.25
N ASP A 81 14.35 -15.74 12.39
CA ASP A 81 14.89 -17.03 12.79
C ASP A 81 16.34 -16.94 13.28
N ASP A 82 17.21 -16.18 12.57
CA ASP A 82 18.60 -15.96 12.99
C ASP A 82 18.69 -15.17 14.29
N ARG A 83 17.85 -14.14 14.45
CA ARG A 83 17.86 -13.32 15.67
C ARG A 83 17.23 -14.03 16.86
N VAL A 84 16.21 -14.87 16.63
CA VAL A 84 15.71 -15.81 17.63
C VAL A 84 16.78 -16.84 17.98
N ALA A 85 17.63 -17.26 17.03
CA ALA A 85 18.78 -18.12 17.33
C ALA A 85 19.78 -17.43 18.23
N GLU A 86 20.10 -16.17 17.95
CA GLU A 86 20.96 -15.36 18.78
C GLU A 86 20.35 -15.11 20.16
N LEU A 87 19.04 -14.89 20.27
CA LEU A 87 18.34 -14.70 21.55
C LEU A 87 18.22 -16.00 22.36
N VAL A 88 18.03 -17.16 21.71
CA VAL A 88 18.04 -18.47 22.38
C VAL A 88 19.46 -18.82 22.85
N LYS A 89 20.49 -18.38 22.12
CA LYS A 89 21.89 -18.55 22.51
C LYS A 89 22.32 -17.57 23.60
N ASN A 90 21.75 -16.36 23.63
CA ASN A 90 22.08 -15.32 24.59
C ASN A 90 21.00 -15.26 25.69
N SER A 91 21.28 -15.85 26.84
CA SER A 91 20.38 -15.95 28.01
C SER A 91 20.17 -14.63 28.77
N ASN A 92 20.13 -13.47 28.11
CA ASN A 92 19.88 -12.21 28.78
C ASN A 92 18.37 -11.94 28.86
N PRO A 93 17.86 -11.48 30.02
CA PRO A 93 16.44 -11.33 30.25
C PRO A 93 15.88 -10.18 29.40
N PHE A 94 14.77 -10.46 28.70
CA PHE A 94 13.80 -9.54 28.13
C PHE A 94 14.26 -8.09 27.89
N GLU A 95 15.19 -7.87 26.95
CA GLU A 95 15.36 -6.55 26.37
C GLU A 95 14.17 -6.23 25.45
N ILE A 96 13.63 -5.03 25.62
CA ILE A 96 12.55 -4.49 24.78
C ILE A 96 13.00 -4.53 23.33
N TRP A 97 12.09 -4.99 22.45
CA TRP A 97 12.28 -5.07 21.01
C TRP A 97 12.67 -3.71 20.42
N CYS A 98 13.97 -3.50 20.27
CA CYS A 98 14.55 -2.38 19.52
C CYS A 98 15.27 -2.97 18.30
N PRO A 99 14.97 -2.52 17.06
CA PRO A 99 15.63 -3.00 15.86
C PRO A 99 17.08 -2.52 15.82
N ASN A 100 17.95 -3.23 16.53
CA ASN A 100 19.38 -2.98 16.61
C ASN A 100 20.14 -4.21 16.11
N HIS A 101 20.45 -4.25 14.80
CA HIS A 101 21.50 -5.11 14.24
C HIS A 101 22.66 -4.26 13.74
N SER A 102 23.89 -4.72 14.05
CA SER A 102 25.20 -4.22 13.59
C SER A 102 25.39 -2.69 13.66
N LYS A 103 25.80 -2.20 14.84
CA LYS A 103 26.10 -0.77 15.11
C LYS A 103 27.09 -0.11 14.15
N SER A 104 27.80 -0.83 13.28
CA SER A 104 28.73 -0.25 12.29
C SER A 104 28.13 -0.21 10.89
N LEU A 105 27.72 -1.37 10.35
CA LEU A 105 27.20 -1.47 8.98
C LEU A 105 25.81 -0.85 8.83
N ALA A 106 24.90 -1.07 9.78
CA ALA A 106 23.59 -0.42 9.76
C ALA A 106 23.70 1.09 10.04
N LYS A 107 24.64 1.55 10.89
CA LYS A 107 24.87 2.99 11.08
C LYS A 107 25.50 3.63 9.86
N ASN A 108 26.39 2.94 9.14
CA ASN A 108 26.98 3.43 7.89
C ASN A 108 25.97 3.45 6.75
N ILE A 109 25.12 2.42 6.66
CA ILE A 109 24.02 2.38 5.69
C ILE A 109 22.99 3.46 6.04
N VAL A 110 22.56 3.58 7.29
CA VAL A 110 21.60 4.61 7.74
C VAL A 110 22.21 6.01 7.66
N SER A 111 23.50 6.21 7.90
CA SER A 111 24.16 7.52 7.76
C SER A 111 24.38 7.89 6.29
N LEU A 112 24.77 6.95 5.43
CA LEU A 112 24.82 7.14 3.98
C LEU A 112 23.42 7.35 3.41
N GLN A 113 22.41 6.65 3.91
CA GLN A 113 21.01 6.82 3.55
C GLN A 113 20.49 8.17 4.04
N LYS A 114 20.78 8.58 5.27
CA LYS A 114 20.43 9.91 5.79
C LYS A 114 21.14 11.03 5.04
N LYS A 115 22.42 10.84 4.66
CA LYS A 115 23.15 11.78 3.80
C LYS A 115 22.50 11.88 2.42
N LYS A 116 22.23 10.73 1.77
CA LYS A 116 21.51 10.70 0.49
C LYS A 116 20.10 11.30 0.59
N LEU A 117 19.38 11.04 1.68
CA LEU A 117 18.05 11.64 1.93
C LEU A 117 18.17 13.16 2.13
N ALA A 118 19.18 13.64 2.86
CA ALA A 118 19.47 15.06 3.04
C ALA A 118 19.86 15.74 1.72
N ASP A 119 20.58 15.04 0.83
CA ASP A 119 20.88 15.52 -0.53
C ASP A 119 19.58 15.65 -1.38
N PHE A 120 18.54 14.86 -1.08
CA PHE A 120 17.21 14.94 -1.70
C PHE A 120 16.20 15.82 -0.93
N ASP A 121 16.52 16.27 0.28
CA ASP A 121 15.67 17.11 1.15
C ASP A 121 15.50 18.55 0.63
N VAL A 122 16.02 18.86 -0.57
CA VAL A 122 15.70 20.09 -1.29
C VAL A 122 14.18 20.26 -1.51
N ILE A 123 13.37 19.19 -1.37
CA ILE A 123 11.91 19.24 -1.51
C ILE A 123 11.18 19.34 -0.15
N SER A 124 11.84 19.06 1.00
CA SER A 124 11.20 19.07 2.33
C SER A 124 11.25 20.41 3.05
N THR A 125 11.93 21.41 2.48
CA THR A 125 11.69 22.81 2.88
C THR A 125 10.28 23.20 2.41
N GLY A 126 9.32 23.09 3.33
CA GLY A 126 7.89 23.34 3.14
C GLY A 126 7.54 24.79 2.76
N ASN A 127 8.03 25.27 1.62
CA ASN A 127 7.84 26.62 1.10
C ASN A 127 7.10 26.70 -0.24
N LEU A 128 6.73 25.57 -0.88
CA LEU A 128 6.10 25.62 -2.21
C LEU A 128 4.56 25.67 -2.22
N TYR A 129 3.87 25.38 -1.10
CA TYR A 129 2.40 25.45 -1.05
C TYR A 129 1.82 26.18 0.16
N THR A 130 2.60 26.46 1.20
CA THR A 130 2.14 27.20 2.39
C THR A 130 2.19 28.72 2.20
N LYS A 131 3.10 29.25 1.37
CA LYS A 131 3.17 30.70 1.11
C LYS A 131 1.90 31.25 0.46
N ASN A 132 1.42 30.62 -0.61
CA ASN A 132 0.34 31.23 -1.41
C ASN A 132 -1.05 31.23 -0.75
N ILE A 133 -1.32 30.35 0.23
CA ILE A 133 -2.63 30.29 0.90
C ILE A 133 -2.64 31.12 2.20
N LEU A 134 -1.49 31.28 2.87
CA LEU A 134 -1.38 32.10 4.08
C LEU A 134 -1.06 33.57 3.81
N GLU A 135 -0.33 33.90 2.73
CA GLU A 135 -0.01 35.29 2.38
C GLU A 135 -1.25 36.09 1.94
N ASN A 136 -2.28 35.44 1.38
CA ASN A 136 -3.49 36.13 0.95
C ASN A 136 -4.45 36.49 2.10
N ASN A 137 -4.30 35.89 3.29
CA ASN A 137 -5.17 36.16 4.45
C ASN A 137 -4.46 36.94 5.58
N LEU A 138 -3.17 37.23 5.46
CA LEU A 138 -2.37 37.91 6.50
C LEU A 138 -1.97 39.35 6.17
N ASN A 139 -2.42 39.91 5.04
CA ASN A 139 -2.12 41.30 4.68
C ASN A 139 -2.91 42.36 5.47
N ASN A 140 -3.76 41.95 6.42
CA ASN A 140 -4.59 42.87 7.23
C ASN A 140 -4.29 42.88 8.74
N SER A 141 -3.17 42.34 9.21
CA SER A 141 -2.79 42.53 10.63
C SER A 141 -1.29 42.68 10.82
N SER A 142 -0.89 43.91 11.11
CA SER A 142 0.42 44.33 11.58
C SER A 142 0.72 43.77 12.98
N ILE A 143 1.15 42.51 13.07
CA ILE A 143 1.72 41.94 14.31
C ILE A 143 3.10 41.37 14.00
N LYS A 144 4.12 42.17 14.32
CA LYS A 144 5.55 41.82 14.23
C LYS A 144 6.01 41.13 15.52
N THR A 145 5.59 39.89 15.72
CA THR A 145 6.29 38.96 16.63
C THR A 145 6.60 37.70 15.85
N PRO A 146 7.83 37.14 15.92
CA PRO A 146 8.12 35.85 15.29
C PRO A 146 7.30 34.79 16.04
N LEU A 147 6.10 34.52 15.55
CA LEU A 147 5.27 33.42 16.05
C LEU A 147 6.10 32.15 15.93
N ALA A 148 6.36 31.51 17.07
CA ALA A 148 7.06 30.23 17.13
C ALA A 148 6.19 29.18 16.43
N GLN A 149 6.37 29.05 15.12
CA GLN A 149 5.59 28.14 14.29
C GLN A 149 6.09 26.73 14.56
N THR A 150 5.24 25.91 15.19
CA THR A 150 5.55 24.49 15.39
C THR A 150 5.67 23.81 14.03
N ALA A 151 6.79 23.10 13.80
CA ALA A 151 6.95 22.27 12.62
C ALA A 151 5.75 21.33 12.45
N TYR A 152 5.27 21.15 11.21
CA TYR A 152 4.05 20.37 10.94
C TYR A 152 4.11 18.99 11.59
N GLU A 153 5.27 18.31 11.57
CA GLU A 153 5.45 16.98 12.16
C GLU A 153 5.01 16.88 13.63
N ASN A 154 5.15 17.97 14.40
CA ASN A 154 4.80 18.04 15.82
C ASN A 154 3.50 18.80 16.08
N SER A 155 2.80 19.23 15.03
CA SER A 155 1.55 20.00 15.12
C SER A 155 0.34 19.11 15.46
N PHE A 156 -0.73 19.71 15.97
CA PHE A 156 -2.02 19.03 16.10
C PHE A 156 -2.55 18.55 14.74
N ALA A 157 -2.30 19.32 13.67
CA ALA A 157 -2.70 18.98 12.32
C ALA A 157 -2.03 17.69 11.82
N SER A 158 -0.76 17.42 12.13
CA SER A 158 -0.14 16.14 11.75
C SER A 158 -0.67 14.96 12.54
N ARG A 159 -1.18 15.17 13.76
CA ARG A 159 -1.85 14.12 14.54
C ARG A 159 -3.23 13.79 13.96
N LEU A 160 -3.94 14.80 13.47
CA LEU A 160 -5.29 14.65 12.91
C LEU A 160 -5.24 14.12 11.46
N TYR A 161 -4.39 14.72 10.62
CA TYR A 161 -4.31 14.41 9.19
C TYR A 161 -3.24 13.39 8.83
N GLY A 162 -2.30 13.12 9.74
CA GLY A 162 -1.14 12.25 9.52
C GLY A 162 0.10 13.02 9.02
N LYS A 163 1.23 12.31 9.00
CA LYS A 163 2.49 12.79 8.40
C LYS A 163 2.44 12.63 6.88
N THR A 164 1.75 13.55 6.20
CA THR A 164 1.60 13.57 4.75
C THR A 164 2.30 14.80 4.14
N LEU A 165 2.75 14.71 2.89
CA LEU A 165 3.35 15.85 2.18
C LEU A 165 2.33 16.96 1.90
N PHE A 166 1.10 16.55 1.57
CA PHE A 166 0.00 17.46 1.31
C PHE A 166 -1.09 17.23 2.37
N PRO A 167 -1.65 18.28 2.99
CA PRO A 167 -2.69 18.12 4.02
C PRO A 167 -3.94 17.42 3.47
N ASN A 168 -4.23 17.66 2.18
CA ASN A 168 -5.40 17.13 1.49
C ASN A 168 -5.18 15.76 0.84
N SER A 169 -3.99 15.16 0.96
CA SER A 169 -3.68 13.87 0.33
C SER A 169 -2.94 12.92 1.26
N LEU A 170 -3.08 11.62 1.04
CA LEU A 170 -2.39 10.58 1.80
C LEU A 170 -0.95 10.30 1.29
N VAL A 171 -0.35 11.25 0.55
CA VAL A 171 1.03 11.12 0.05
C VAL A 171 2.01 11.11 1.24
N PRO A 172 2.95 10.15 1.30
CA PRO A 172 4.00 10.11 2.34
C PRO A 172 4.80 11.42 2.40
N SER A 173 5.17 11.87 3.61
CA SER A 173 5.90 13.13 3.85
C SER A 173 7.30 13.20 3.24
N GLY A 174 7.95 12.07 2.97
CA GLY A 174 9.34 12.05 2.51
C GLY A 174 9.73 10.79 1.76
N PRO A 175 10.90 10.81 1.11
CA PRO A 175 11.45 9.65 0.42
C PRO A 175 11.69 8.47 1.38
N LYS A 176 11.47 7.25 0.89
CA LYS A 176 11.61 6.01 1.65
C LYS A 176 12.53 5.05 0.93
N ILE A 177 13.22 4.18 1.66
CA ILE A 177 14.05 3.15 1.04
C ILE A 177 13.20 1.89 0.86
N SER A 178 13.27 1.30 -0.33
CA SER A 178 12.51 0.11 -0.65
C SER A 178 13.04 -1.09 0.17
N PRO A 179 12.17 -1.84 0.84
CA PRO A 179 12.59 -2.98 1.66
C PRO A 179 13.10 -4.19 0.86
N PHE A 180 12.96 -4.21 -0.46
CA PHE A 180 13.36 -5.31 -1.32
C PHE A 180 14.65 -4.99 -2.09
N LEU A 181 14.68 -3.98 -2.97
CA LEU A 181 15.90 -3.58 -3.68
C LEU A 181 16.80 -2.60 -2.92
N GLY A 182 16.36 -2.00 -1.80
CA GLY A 182 17.11 -0.93 -1.14
C GLY A 182 17.17 0.38 -1.94
N LYS A 183 16.26 0.56 -2.91
CA LYS A 183 16.19 1.73 -3.78
C LYS A 183 15.54 2.90 -3.04
N ILE A 184 16.02 4.12 -3.26
CA ILE A 184 15.36 5.32 -2.74
C ILE A 184 14.10 5.58 -3.59
N LEU A 185 12.95 5.47 -2.95
CA LEU A 185 11.63 5.76 -3.48
C LEU A 185 11.27 7.21 -3.16
N ARG A 186 10.89 7.95 -4.21
CA ARG A 186 10.35 9.30 -4.08
C ARG A 186 9.02 9.27 -3.31
N PRO A 187 8.63 10.35 -2.63
CA PRO A 187 7.38 10.37 -1.87
C PRO A 187 6.14 10.15 -2.76
N PHE A 188 6.17 10.64 -4.00
CA PHE A 188 5.19 10.32 -5.03
C PHE A 188 5.89 10.06 -6.37
N ILE A 189 5.22 9.31 -7.24
CA ILE A 189 5.71 8.91 -8.57
C ILE A 189 5.40 10.02 -9.57
N TRP A 190 4.14 10.45 -9.62
CA TRP A 190 3.66 11.45 -10.58
C TRP A 190 2.41 12.16 -10.05
N SER A 191 2.18 13.38 -10.51
CA SER A 191 0.97 14.15 -10.27
C SER A 191 0.29 14.41 -11.61
N PHE A 192 -0.94 13.93 -11.76
CA PHE A 192 -1.73 14.09 -12.97
C PHE A 192 -2.81 15.14 -12.74
N SER A 193 -2.73 16.25 -13.46
CA SER A 193 -3.81 17.23 -13.53
C SER A 193 -4.89 16.74 -14.49
N ILE A 194 -6.12 16.56 -13.99
CA ILE A 194 -7.25 16.09 -14.79
C ILE A 194 -7.78 17.27 -15.62
N PRO A 195 -7.76 17.19 -16.96
CA PRO A 195 -8.39 18.20 -17.78
C PRO A 195 -9.91 18.15 -17.61
N TYR A 196 -10.58 19.29 -17.68
CA TYR A 196 -12.02 19.43 -17.47
C TYR A 196 -12.86 18.46 -18.35
N GLN A 197 -12.40 18.18 -19.57
CA GLN A 197 -13.08 17.30 -20.52
C GLN A 197 -13.08 15.82 -20.08
N LYS A 198 -12.12 15.41 -19.23
CA LYS A 198 -11.97 14.02 -18.75
C LYS A 198 -12.44 13.87 -17.30
N LEU A 199 -13.06 14.89 -16.73
CA LEU A 199 -13.49 14.88 -15.35
C LEU A 199 -14.73 13.96 -15.20
N PRO A 200 -14.83 13.15 -14.13
CA PRO A 200 -16.00 12.32 -13.89
C PRO A 200 -17.29 13.14 -13.78
N PRO A 201 -18.44 12.59 -14.24
CA PRO A 201 -19.71 13.30 -14.22
C PRO A 201 -20.12 13.72 -12.80
N PHE A 202 -19.94 12.85 -11.81
CA PHE A 202 -20.27 13.18 -10.42
C PHE A 202 -19.43 14.34 -9.88
N LEU A 203 -18.17 14.45 -10.33
CA LEU A 203 -17.23 15.48 -9.89
C LEU A 203 -17.54 16.81 -10.57
N LEU A 204 -17.94 16.77 -11.85
CA LEU A 204 -18.47 17.92 -12.57
C LEU A 204 -19.71 18.48 -11.87
N THR A 205 -20.66 17.62 -11.51
CA THR A 205 -21.87 18.03 -10.78
C THR A 205 -21.53 18.67 -9.44
N LEU A 206 -20.61 18.06 -8.67
CA LEU A 206 -20.18 18.60 -7.39
C LEU A 206 -19.54 19.99 -7.54
N LYS A 207 -18.67 20.19 -8.54
CA LYS A 207 -18.10 21.50 -8.84
C LYS A 207 -19.15 22.53 -9.23
N LEU A 208 -20.14 22.15 -10.03
CA LEU A 208 -21.24 23.04 -10.40
C LEU A 208 -22.09 23.45 -9.19
N ILE A 209 -22.31 22.54 -8.24
CA ILE A 209 -23.01 22.86 -6.98
C ILE A 209 -22.16 23.82 -6.15
N GLN A 210 -20.87 23.51 -5.95
CA GLN A 210 -19.96 24.39 -5.19
C GLN A 210 -19.87 25.79 -5.78
N ALA A 211 -19.77 25.88 -7.11
CA ALA A 211 -19.79 27.14 -7.84
C ALA A 211 -21.08 27.94 -7.60
N ARG A 212 -22.25 27.27 -7.56
CA ARG A 212 -23.52 27.95 -7.28
C ARG A 212 -23.68 28.41 -5.84
N CYS A 213 -23.16 27.66 -4.88
CA CYS A 213 -23.22 28.00 -3.47
C CYS A 213 -22.27 29.14 -3.07
N HIS A 214 -21.32 29.52 -3.94
CA HIS A 214 -20.34 30.53 -3.59
C HIS A 214 -20.99 31.94 -3.58
N PRO A 215 -20.86 32.71 -2.48
CA PRO A 215 -21.56 33.99 -2.31
C PRO A 215 -21.20 35.03 -3.37
N ILE A 216 -19.99 34.95 -3.95
CA ILE A 216 -19.55 35.85 -5.02
C ILE A 216 -20.29 35.55 -6.34
N PHE A 217 -20.49 34.28 -6.69
CA PHE A 217 -21.18 33.92 -7.94
C PHE A 217 -22.69 34.14 -7.83
N GLN A 218 -23.25 34.00 -6.63
CA GLN A 218 -24.66 34.31 -6.37
C GLN A 218 -24.95 35.81 -6.50
N LYS A 219 -24.04 36.68 -6.04
CA LYS A 219 -24.17 38.15 -6.16
C LYS A 219 -23.96 38.67 -7.58
N LEU A 220 -23.10 38.04 -8.36
CA LEU A 220 -22.74 38.53 -9.69
C LEU A 220 -23.62 38.00 -10.83
N HIS A 221 -24.63 37.16 -10.53
CA HIS A 221 -25.50 36.51 -11.54
C HIS A 221 -24.73 35.96 -12.75
N LEU A 222 -23.51 35.46 -12.55
CA LEU A 222 -22.64 35.04 -13.64
C LEU A 222 -23.25 33.81 -14.33
N SER A 223 -23.54 33.95 -15.61
CA SER A 223 -24.00 32.86 -16.49
C SER A 223 -22.95 31.74 -16.58
N ARG A 224 -23.45 30.52 -16.82
CA ARG A 224 -22.77 29.21 -16.86
C ARG A 224 -21.37 29.13 -17.52
N SER A 225 -21.00 30.11 -18.34
CA SER A 225 -19.81 30.11 -19.20
C SER A 225 -18.58 30.81 -18.59
N SER A 226 -18.72 31.63 -17.55
CA SER A 226 -17.62 32.48 -17.02
C SER A 226 -17.19 32.13 -15.59
N LEU A 227 -17.41 30.89 -15.15
CA LEU A 227 -16.89 30.42 -13.88
C LEU A 227 -15.35 30.23 -13.99
N PRO A 228 -14.54 30.87 -13.13
CA PRO A 228 -13.13 30.53 -12.98
C PRO A 228 -13.07 29.18 -12.26
N LEU A 229 -13.32 28.09 -12.98
CA LEU A 229 -13.06 26.72 -12.54
C LEU A 229 -11.53 26.48 -12.55
N ILE A 230 -10.78 27.30 -11.82
CA ILE A 230 -9.31 27.29 -11.80
C ILE A 230 -8.77 26.17 -10.89
N ASP A 231 -9.64 25.45 -10.18
CA ASP A 231 -9.23 24.25 -9.46
C ASP A 231 -9.06 23.08 -10.44
N THR A 232 -7.84 22.93 -10.93
CA THR A 232 -7.38 21.69 -11.55
C THR A 232 -7.37 20.58 -10.49
N ASP A 233 -8.18 19.54 -10.70
CA ASP A 233 -8.14 18.37 -9.83
C ASP A 233 -6.92 17.54 -10.15
N THR A 234 -6.16 17.17 -9.12
CA THR A 234 -4.95 16.37 -9.27
C THR A 234 -5.13 14.97 -8.69
N ILE A 235 -4.66 13.98 -9.45
CA ILE A 235 -4.48 12.60 -8.99
C ILE A 235 -3.00 12.39 -8.71
N TYR A 236 -2.69 11.98 -7.49
CA TYR A 236 -1.33 11.66 -7.08
C TYR A 236 -1.09 10.16 -7.18
N TYR A 237 -0.05 9.77 -7.91
CA TYR A 237 0.41 8.39 -7.95
C TYR A 237 1.50 8.18 -6.90
N THR A 238 1.30 7.22 -6.01
CA THR A 238 2.20 6.95 -4.88
C THR A 238 2.49 5.46 -4.73
N TYR A 239 3.50 5.12 -3.95
CA TYR A 239 3.84 3.75 -3.62
C TYR A 239 2.93 3.18 -2.54
N PHE A 240 2.75 1.85 -2.53
CA PHE A 240 1.93 1.20 -1.51
C PHE A 240 2.54 1.37 -0.11
N THR A 241 1.71 1.84 0.82
CA THR A 241 2.08 2.04 2.22
C THR A 241 0.96 1.55 3.14
N THR A 242 1.27 1.40 4.42
CA THR A 242 0.32 0.93 5.43
C THR A 242 -0.92 1.81 5.56
N SER A 243 -0.81 3.12 5.32
CA SER A 243 -1.95 4.05 5.36
C SER A 243 -2.99 3.79 4.27
N HIS A 244 -2.62 3.09 3.20
CA HIS A 244 -3.53 2.78 2.09
C HIS A 244 -4.14 1.37 2.19
N LEU A 245 -3.65 0.53 3.11
CA LEU A 245 -4.00 -0.88 3.18
C LEU A 245 -5.51 -1.08 3.26
N ASP A 246 -6.18 -0.42 4.20
CA ASP A 246 -7.62 -0.61 4.44
C ASP A 246 -8.46 -0.19 3.23
N GLN A 247 -8.12 0.94 2.60
CA GLN A 247 -8.84 1.43 1.43
C GLN A 247 -8.61 0.53 0.21
N VAL A 248 -7.36 0.05 0.02
CA VAL A 248 -7.01 -0.87 -1.06
C VAL A 248 -7.69 -2.22 -0.87
N SER A 249 -7.69 -2.76 0.35
CA SER A 249 -8.33 -4.05 0.66
C SER A 249 -9.83 -3.98 0.32
N ARG A 250 -10.53 -2.93 0.78
CA ARG A 250 -11.95 -2.70 0.42
C ARG A 250 -12.16 -2.55 -1.09
N LEU A 251 -11.29 -1.81 -1.78
CA LEU A 251 -11.39 -1.62 -3.23
C LEU A 251 -11.24 -2.96 -3.97
N LEU A 252 -10.26 -3.78 -3.60
CA LEU A 252 -10.03 -5.09 -4.20
C LEU A 252 -11.15 -6.07 -3.89
N GLU A 253 -11.67 -6.09 -2.66
CA GLU A 253 -12.80 -6.95 -2.28
C GLU A 253 -14.05 -6.61 -3.07
N ASN A 254 -14.33 -5.32 -3.28
CA ASN A 254 -15.47 -4.86 -4.06
C ASN A 254 -15.31 -5.16 -5.56
N SER A 255 -14.09 -5.12 -6.09
CA SER A 255 -13.83 -5.35 -7.52
C SER A 255 -13.64 -6.83 -7.90
N PHE A 256 -13.20 -7.67 -6.97
CA PHE A 256 -12.81 -9.05 -7.25
C PHE A 256 -13.62 -10.05 -6.42
N TRP A 257 -13.11 -10.46 -5.26
CA TRP A 257 -13.70 -11.46 -4.36
C TRP A 257 -13.34 -11.12 -2.91
N PRO A 258 -14.09 -11.62 -1.90
CA PRO A 258 -13.85 -11.25 -0.51
C PRO A 258 -12.55 -11.81 0.07
N ASN A 259 -12.03 -11.19 1.12
CA ASN A 259 -10.85 -11.60 1.89
C ASN A 259 -9.53 -11.53 1.10
N ILE A 260 -9.29 -10.42 0.39
CA ILE A 260 -8.02 -10.18 -0.31
C ILE A 260 -7.05 -9.43 0.59
N ASP A 261 -6.01 -10.16 1.05
CA ASP A 261 -4.93 -9.62 1.85
C ASP A 261 -3.76 -9.12 0.99
N MET A 262 -3.48 -7.82 1.04
CA MET A 262 -2.35 -7.19 0.33
C MET A 262 -1.17 -6.80 1.23
N ASN A 263 -1.15 -7.28 2.47
CA ASN A 263 -0.05 -7.04 3.42
C ASN A 263 1.34 -7.44 2.87
N ASP A 264 1.40 -8.50 2.06
CA ASP A 264 2.67 -8.95 1.50
C ASP A 264 3.23 -7.98 0.44
N ALA A 265 2.38 -7.15 -0.20
CA ALA A 265 2.84 -6.14 -1.15
C ALA A 265 3.63 -5.00 -0.47
N LEU A 266 3.47 -4.80 0.85
CA LEU A 266 4.25 -3.81 1.61
C LEU A 266 5.75 -4.12 1.62
N SER A 267 6.15 -5.37 1.38
CA SER A 267 7.57 -5.72 1.32
C SER A 267 8.25 -5.31 0.01
N CYS A 268 7.48 -5.00 -1.04
CA CYS A 268 8.00 -4.61 -2.35
C CYS A 268 7.21 -3.42 -2.94
N PRO A 269 7.25 -2.25 -2.28
CA PRO A 269 6.47 -1.08 -2.69
C PRO A 269 6.86 -0.55 -4.08
N GLU A 270 8.07 -0.83 -4.57
CA GLU A 270 8.54 -0.41 -5.88
C GLU A 270 7.81 -1.05 -7.07
N PHE A 271 7.17 -2.20 -6.86
CA PHE A 271 6.34 -2.89 -7.86
C PHE A 271 4.83 -2.65 -7.60
N SER A 272 4.51 -1.59 -6.87
CA SER A 272 3.15 -1.21 -6.55
C SER A 272 2.91 0.25 -6.89
N ILE A 273 1.70 0.57 -7.32
CA ILE A 273 1.28 1.93 -7.60
C ILE A 273 -0.15 2.13 -7.11
N ILE A 274 -0.39 3.24 -6.43
CA ILE A 274 -1.71 3.67 -5.97
C ILE A 274 -2.00 5.02 -6.59
N ALA A 275 -3.21 5.17 -7.14
CA ALA A 275 -3.78 6.45 -7.53
C ALA A 275 -4.63 7.03 -6.39
N LEU A 276 -4.28 8.24 -5.95
CA LEU A 276 -4.96 8.97 -4.90
C LEU A 276 -5.65 10.20 -5.49
N TYR A 277 -6.95 10.33 -5.23
CA TYR A 277 -7.64 11.61 -5.36
C TYR A 277 -7.91 12.13 -3.96
N LYS A 278 -7.31 13.28 -3.62
CA LYS A 278 -7.34 13.81 -2.25
C LYS A 278 -6.93 12.71 -1.26
N ARG A 279 -7.76 12.42 -0.24
CA ARG A 279 -7.51 11.36 0.77
C ARG A 279 -8.12 10.00 0.42
N THR A 280 -8.59 9.82 -0.81
CA THR A 280 -9.26 8.59 -1.26
C THR A 280 -8.42 7.83 -2.27
N VAL A 281 -8.29 6.52 -2.07
CA VAL A 281 -7.69 5.60 -3.04
C VAL A 281 -8.69 5.39 -4.17
N VAL A 282 -8.30 5.86 -5.35
CA VAL A 282 -9.10 5.77 -6.58
C VAL A 282 -8.66 4.60 -7.44
N GLY A 283 -7.43 4.12 -7.28
CA GLY A 283 -6.97 2.94 -8.01
C GLY A 283 -5.75 2.34 -7.37
N CYS A 284 -5.54 1.06 -7.62
CA CYS A 284 -4.37 0.34 -7.18
C CYS A 284 -3.94 -0.69 -8.22
N ALA A 285 -2.63 -0.87 -8.36
CA ALA A 285 -2.05 -1.91 -9.19
C ALA A 285 -0.81 -2.52 -8.53
N PHE A 286 -0.68 -3.83 -8.66
CA PHE A 286 0.34 -4.63 -7.98
C PHE A 286 1.00 -5.63 -8.94
N LEU A 287 2.32 -5.54 -9.04
CA LEU A 287 3.18 -6.44 -9.78
C LEU A 287 4.08 -7.21 -8.81
N THR A 288 4.32 -8.48 -9.07
CA THR A 288 5.32 -9.26 -8.32
C THR A 288 6.72 -9.05 -8.90
N PRO A 289 7.80 -9.25 -8.12
CA PRO A 289 9.17 -9.25 -8.64
C PRO A 289 9.45 -10.36 -9.69
N ASP A 290 8.54 -11.33 -9.80
CA ASP A 290 8.53 -12.36 -10.86
C ASP A 290 7.84 -11.89 -12.15
N ALA A 291 7.52 -10.60 -12.25
CA ALA A 291 6.83 -10.00 -13.39
C ALA A 291 5.42 -10.60 -13.64
N TYR A 292 4.75 -11.02 -12.57
CA TYR A 292 3.35 -11.42 -12.63
C TYR A 292 2.46 -10.29 -12.09
N LEU A 293 1.54 -9.80 -12.93
CA LEU A 293 0.60 -8.76 -12.55
C LEU A 293 -0.54 -9.38 -11.74
N ASN A 294 -0.58 -9.07 -10.44
CA ASN A 294 -1.52 -9.67 -9.50
C ASN A 294 -2.91 -9.06 -9.63
N TYR A 295 -2.99 -7.73 -9.45
CA TYR A 295 -4.25 -7.00 -9.37
C TYR A 295 -4.09 -5.63 -9.99
N ILE A 296 -5.08 -5.22 -10.78
CA ILE A 296 -5.29 -3.83 -11.20
C ILE A 296 -6.77 -3.55 -10.98
N ALA A 297 -7.07 -2.52 -10.20
CA ALA A 297 -8.43 -2.07 -9.99
C ALA A 297 -8.50 -0.54 -9.92
N VAL A 298 -9.61 -0.01 -10.41
CA VAL A 298 -9.95 1.40 -10.37
C VAL A 298 -11.35 1.50 -9.77
N LEU A 299 -11.55 2.50 -8.93
CA LEU A 299 -12.82 2.78 -8.28
C LEU A 299 -13.88 3.08 -9.35
N PRO A 300 -15.08 2.48 -9.28
CA PRO A 300 -16.14 2.76 -10.25
C PRO A 300 -16.46 4.25 -10.27
N GLY A 301 -16.69 4.80 -11.46
CA GLY A 301 -16.87 6.24 -11.68
C GLY A 301 -15.57 7.01 -11.99
N TRP A 302 -14.40 6.44 -11.74
CA TRP A 302 -13.09 6.99 -12.16
C TRP A 302 -12.53 6.32 -13.42
N GLU A 303 -13.35 5.54 -14.09
CA GLU A 303 -13.04 4.89 -15.35
C GLU A 303 -12.87 5.92 -16.48
N ARG A 304 -12.23 5.52 -17.58
CA ARG A 304 -12.04 6.33 -18.81
C ARG A 304 -11.19 7.60 -18.68
N ILE A 305 -10.75 7.99 -17.48
CA ILE A 305 -9.77 9.09 -17.29
C ILE A 305 -8.36 8.66 -17.73
N GLY A 306 -8.08 7.36 -17.74
CA GLY A 306 -6.76 6.80 -18.08
C GLY A 306 -5.90 6.42 -16.86
N VAL A 307 -6.49 6.35 -15.66
CA VAL A 307 -5.78 5.97 -14.42
C VAL A 307 -5.14 4.58 -14.55
N ALA A 308 -5.91 3.58 -14.99
CA ALA A 308 -5.42 2.22 -15.21
C ALA A 308 -4.28 2.17 -16.23
N SER A 309 -4.36 2.97 -17.30
CA SER A 309 -3.33 3.03 -18.34
C SER A 309 -2.00 3.53 -17.78
N PHE A 310 -2.01 4.61 -16.99
CA PHE A 310 -0.80 5.11 -16.36
C PHE A 310 -0.22 4.12 -15.34
N MET A 311 -1.08 3.50 -14.52
CA MET A 311 -0.65 2.47 -13.56
C MET A 311 0.05 1.29 -14.26
N LEU A 312 -0.55 0.78 -15.34
CA LEU A 312 0.03 -0.32 -16.10
C LEU A 312 1.34 0.09 -16.79
N PHE A 313 1.38 1.27 -17.41
CA PHE A 313 2.59 1.83 -18.00
C PHE A 313 3.75 1.90 -17.00
N TYR A 314 3.48 2.42 -15.80
CA TYR A 314 4.47 2.52 -14.74
C TYR A 314 5.01 1.15 -14.32
N LEU A 315 4.12 0.19 -14.09
CA LEU A 315 4.52 -1.17 -13.69
C LEU A 315 5.32 -1.89 -14.78
N ILE A 316 4.95 -1.68 -16.04
CA ILE A 316 5.71 -2.18 -17.19
C ILE A 316 7.15 -1.64 -17.13
N GLN A 317 7.32 -0.33 -16.94
CA GLN A 317 8.65 0.28 -16.84
C GLN A 317 9.46 -0.16 -15.60
N ALA A 318 8.79 -0.53 -14.51
CA ALA A 318 9.45 -0.98 -13.29
C ALA A 318 10.24 -2.28 -13.46
N ILE A 319 9.85 -3.15 -14.42
CA ILE A 319 10.54 -4.40 -14.74
C ILE A 319 10.88 -4.42 -16.24
N PRO A 320 12.05 -3.90 -16.65
CA PRO A 320 12.46 -3.90 -18.05
C PRO A 320 13.02 -5.25 -18.52
N THR A 321 13.53 -6.09 -17.62
CA THR A 321 14.33 -7.27 -17.97
C THR A 321 13.55 -8.57 -18.14
N LYS A 322 12.29 -8.63 -17.69
CA LYS A 322 11.47 -9.85 -17.69
C LYS A 322 10.17 -9.63 -18.46
N ASP A 323 9.70 -10.70 -19.08
CA ASP A 323 8.36 -10.77 -19.66
C ASP A 323 7.30 -10.63 -18.57
N ILE A 324 6.30 -9.77 -18.82
CA ILE A 324 5.22 -9.54 -17.87
C ILE A 324 4.06 -10.46 -18.21
N THR A 325 3.56 -11.18 -17.22
CA THR A 325 2.48 -12.17 -17.39
C THR A 325 1.29 -11.83 -16.51
N LEU A 326 0.09 -12.18 -16.96
CA LEU A 326 -1.14 -11.90 -16.25
C LEU A 326 -2.26 -12.88 -16.63
N ASN A 327 -3.25 -13.01 -15.76
CA ASN A 327 -4.49 -13.73 -16.02
C ASN A 327 -5.67 -12.77 -15.98
N VAL A 328 -6.56 -12.85 -16.97
CA VAL A 328 -7.77 -12.01 -17.07
C VAL A 328 -8.97 -12.89 -17.34
N SER A 329 -10.08 -12.64 -16.66
CA SER A 329 -11.35 -13.30 -16.98
C SER A 329 -11.80 -12.96 -18.40
N ALA A 330 -12.34 -13.94 -19.12
CA ALA A 330 -12.77 -13.78 -20.51
C ALA A 330 -13.85 -12.68 -20.68
N THR A 331 -14.66 -12.43 -19.65
CA THR A 331 -15.72 -11.40 -19.68
C THR A 331 -15.25 -10.02 -19.21
N ASN A 332 -14.01 -9.87 -18.77
CA ASN A 332 -13.55 -8.62 -18.17
C ASN A 332 -13.16 -7.59 -19.25
N PRO A 333 -13.73 -6.36 -19.22
CA PRO A 333 -13.39 -5.31 -20.18
C PRO A 333 -11.91 -4.87 -20.16
N ALA A 334 -11.19 -5.19 -19.08
CA ALA A 334 -9.75 -4.93 -18.96
C ALA A 334 -8.91 -5.64 -20.04
N MET A 335 -9.44 -6.69 -20.69
CA MET A 335 -8.77 -7.36 -21.81
C MET A 335 -8.37 -6.39 -22.93
N LEU A 336 -9.25 -5.42 -23.25
CA LEU A 336 -8.96 -4.39 -24.26
C LEU A 336 -7.81 -3.46 -23.84
N LEU A 337 -7.72 -3.16 -22.55
CA LEU A 337 -6.64 -2.35 -22.01
C LEU A 337 -5.30 -3.10 -22.14
N TYR A 338 -5.25 -4.38 -21.77
CA TYR A 338 -4.02 -5.16 -21.91
C TYR A 338 -3.59 -5.33 -23.37
N GLN A 339 -4.52 -5.60 -24.28
CA GLN A 339 -4.22 -5.70 -25.72
C GLN A 339 -3.64 -4.39 -26.27
N ARG A 340 -4.16 -3.22 -25.86
CA ARG A 340 -3.62 -1.91 -26.26
C ARG A 340 -2.18 -1.68 -25.82
N PHE A 341 -1.77 -2.28 -24.70
CA PHE A 341 -0.38 -2.24 -24.21
C PHE A 341 0.52 -3.32 -24.87
N GLY A 342 -0.01 -4.13 -25.79
CA GLY A 342 0.74 -5.14 -26.52
C GLY A 342 0.78 -6.51 -25.85
N PHE A 343 -0.03 -6.76 -24.81
CA PHE A 343 -0.15 -8.10 -24.24
C PHE A 343 -0.81 -9.04 -25.26
N LYS A 344 -0.20 -10.20 -25.50
CA LYS A 344 -0.74 -11.23 -26.39
C LYS A 344 -1.28 -12.40 -25.57
N PRO A 345 -2.48 -12.92 -25.89
CA PRO A 345 -2.98 -14.15 -25.27
C PRO A 345 -2.13 -15.33 -25.74
N GLU A 346 -1.60 -16.12 -24.80
CA GLU A 346 -0.83 -17.34 -25.11
C GLU A 346 -1.62 -18.61 -24.81
N LYS A 347 -2.43 -18.62 -23.75
CA LYS A 347 -3.20 -19.81 -23.32
C LYS A 347 -4.59 -19.43 -22.83
N PHE A 348 -5.55 -20.31 -23.07
CA PHE A 348 -6.88 -20.25 -22.47
C PHE A 348 -6.93 -21.25 -21.30
N ALA A 349 -7.18 -20.74 -20.10
CA ALA A 349 -7.23 -21.51 -18.87
C ALA A 349 -8.68 -21.69 -18.41
N LEU A 350 -9.19 -22.90 -18.57
CA LEU A 350 -10.53 -23.30 -18.12
C LEU A 350 -10.60 -23.30 -16.59
N ASP A 351 -11.69 -22.78 -16.03
CA ASP A 351 -12.00 -22.80 -14.60
C ASP A 351 -10.92 -22.18 -13.67
N PHE A 352 -10.07 -21.29 -14.20
CA PHE A 352 -9.00 -20.65 -13.43
C PHE A 352 -9.52 -19.93 -12.17
N TYR A 353 -10.65 -19.21 -12.28
CA TYR A 353 -11.22 -18.45 -11.17
C TYR A 353 -12.17 -19.26 -10.29
N SER A 354 -12.40 -20.54 -10.57
CA SER A 354 -13.24 -21.43 -9.74
C SER A 354 -12.73 -21.57 -8.30
N TYR A 355 -11.43 -21.30 -8.07
CA TYR A 355 -10.80 -21.30 -6.75
C TYR A 355 -11.11 -20.06 -5.90
N TYR A 356 -11.51 -18.96 -6.55
CA TYR A 356 -11.70 -17.67 -5.91
C TYR A 356 -13.17 -17.27 -5.84
N LEU A 357 -13.93 -17.62 -6.88
CA LEU A 357 -15.35 -17.31 -7.01
C LEU A 357 -16.22 -18.41 -6.38
N SER A 358 -17.38 -18.04 -5.84
CA SER A 358 -18.36 -19.00 -5.37
C SER A 358 -18.97 -19.77 -6.56
N LYS A 359 -19.46 -20.99 -6.32
CA LYS A 359 -20.05 -21.82 -7.38
C LYS A 359 -21.25 -21.15 -8.07
N SER A 360 -21.96 -20.30 -7.34
CA SER A 360 -23.16 -19.57 -7.76
C SER A 360 -22.88 -18.19 -8.37
N SER A 361 -21.64 -17.73 -8.46
CA SER A 361 -21.35 -16.39 -9.00
C SER A 361 -21.64 -16.33 -10.50
N PRO A 362 -22.26 -15.25 -11.01
CA PRO A 362 -22.52 -15.07 -12.45
C PRO A 362 -21.27 -14.73 -13.28
N ALA A 363 -20.13 -14.48 -12.62
CA ALA A 363 -18.88 -14.13 -13.30
C ALA A 363 -18.25 -15.33 -14.00
N CYS A 364 -17.64 -15.09 -15.18
CA CYS A 364 -16.96 -16.13 -15.95
C CYS A 364 -15.71 -16.65 -15.21
N LYS A 365 -15.63 -17.98 -15.09
CA LYS A 365 -14.56 -18.69 -14.38
C LYS A 365 -13.30 -18.89 -15.23
N ASP A 366 -13.44 -18.80 -16.55
CA ASP A 366 -12.35 -19.00 -17.49
C ASP A 366 -11.48 -17.76 -17.61
N ALA A 367 -10.20 -17.96 -17.88
CA ALA A 367 -9.22 -16.90 -17.97
C ALA A 367 -8.35 -17.02 -19.22
N PHE A 368 -7.97 -15.87 -19.79
CA PHE A 368 -6.87 -15.77 -20.73
C PHE A 368 -5.58 -15.51 -19.96
N PHE A 369 -4.59 -16.37 -20.21
CA PHE A 369 -3.21 -16.11 -19.84
C PHE A 369 -2.56 -15.25 -20.91
N MET A 370 -2.17 -14.04 -20.55
CA MET A 370 -1.55 -13.08 -21.45
C MET A 370 -0.10 -12.80 -21.05
N ARG A 371 0.74 -12.57 -22.06
CA ARG A 371 2.14 -12.20 -21.88
C ARG A 371 2.50 -10.97 -22.71
N LEU A 372 3.19 -10.03 -22.10
CA LEU A 372 3.91 -8.96 -22.75
C LEU A 372 5.38 -9.38 -22.85
N ARG A 373 5.84 -9.70 -24.06
CA ARG A 373 7.23 -10.06 -24.32
C ARG A 373 8.09 -8.81 -24.37
N ARG A 374 9.24 -8.85 -23.71
CA ARG A 374 10.28 -7.84 -23.85
C ARG A 374 11.28 -8.31 -24.90
N THR A 375 11.39 -7.54 -25.97
CA THR A 375 12.40 -7.72 -27.03
C THR A 375 13.71 -7.06 -26.63
#